data_AF-A0A523QF69-F1
#
_entry.id   AF-A0A523QF69-F1
#
_cell.length_a   1.000
_cell.length_b   1.000
_cell.length_c   1.000
_cell.angle_alpha   90.00
_cell.angle_beta   90.00
_cell.angle_gamma   90.00
#
_symmetry.space_group_name_H-M   'P 1'
#
loop_
_entity.id
_entity.type
_entity.pdbx_description
1 polymer ?
#
loop_
_entity_poly.entity_id
_entity_poly.type
_entity_poly.pdbx_seq_one_letter_code
_entity_poly.pdbx_strand_id
1 'polypeptide(L)'
;MFLRKIFGKKPNAPEPQVEELSIDSLGERVGKLKQEKLSETQSKLNAMLDRLSEEREALLKELKTLSEAEPTDEVYPGLHKTALEARRLLADKLTRAVTAIERRGGFSTDELATLNSRLTKMVNLTTDAIATHSRYVRALFGSHFNSAELRLRRLHGLVREVNVLIEGTLGKMRSLDLVSSKISSQKELLHRIEDMRTNAKSLENQVVALEKLIENESNQMARLINSEEFKSLDASGRELERIEREIAQVKGAASSAISGLSRPFRKMEKLVTAGECQMDREMIKVLELCIENPLEVLSSDEKIASTNALLQKMIKLLEGGKISMDDRERKKRMKLARELLEEKKLLKLKERLAHLHADMEIQKRAREQTSLLKQKAELEESIEKYRSDLKRARATIEELHRESQLAEKDIDKNLREIEKLATEVIGAIVKLTS
;
A
#
# COMPACT_ATOMS: atom_id res chain seq x y z
N MET A 1 -78.63 -20.86 20.18
CA MET A 1 -77.78 -21.29 19.03
C MET A 1 -77.61 -20.16 17.99
N PHE A 2 -77.32 -18.92 18.42
CA PHE A 2 -77.25 -17.73 17.53
C PHE A 2 -75.96 -16.89 17.68
N LEU A 3 -75.08 -17.20 18.64
CA LEU A 3 -73.85 -16.44 18.90
C LEU A 3 -72.57 -17.07 18.31
N ARG A 4 -72.64 -18.28 17.74
CA ARG A 4 -71.52 -18.91 16.99
C ARG A 4 -71.45 -18.49 15.51
N LYS A 5 -72.40 -17.70 15.01
CA LYS A 5 -72.47 -17.24 13.60
C LYS A 5 -71.85 -15.86 13.35
N ILE A 6 -71.47 -15.12 14.39
CA ILE A 6 -70.95 -13.74 14.27
C ILE A 6 -69.41 -13.71 14.27
N PHE A 7 -68.76 -14.71 14.89
CA PHE A 7 -67.30 -14.87 14.85
C PHE A 7 -66.90 -15.98 13.88
N GLY A 8 -67.26 -15.81 12.60
CA GLY A 8 -66.60 -16.56 11.54
C GLY A 8 -65.09 -16.35 11.68
N LYS A 9 -64.32 -17.44 11.78
CA LYS A 9 -62.86 -17.39 11.69
C LYS A 9 -62.51 -16.50 10.49
N LYS A 10 -61.73 -15.44 10.72
CA LYS A 10 -61.07 -14.72 9.61
C LYS A 10 -60.44 -15.79 8.72
N PRO A 11 -60.64 -15.78 7.40
CA PRO A 11 -59.85 -16.64 6.53
C PRO A 11 -58.39 -16.40 6.90
N ASN A 12 -57.65 -17.47 7.17
CA ASN A 12 -56.20 -17.39 7.37
C ASN A 12 -55.66 -16.53 6.23
N ALA A 13 -54.97 -15.44 6.55
CA ALA A 13 -54.29 -14.66 5.54
C ALA A 13 -53.44 -15.65 4.72
N PRO A 14 -53.47 -15.59 3.37
CA PRO A 14 -52.68 -16.49 2.56
C PRO A 14 -51.24 -16.42 3.06
N GLU A 15 -50.65 -17.58 3.36
CA GLU A 15 -49.26 -17.64 3.79
C GLU A 15 -48.42 -16.87 2.75
N PRO A 16 -47.54 -15.97 3.19
CA PRO A 16 -46.74 -15.18 2.26
C PRO A 16 -45.97 -16.16 1.35
N GLN A 17 -46.12 -16.01 0.04
CA GLN A 17 -45.37 -16.82 -0.91
C GLN A 17 -43.87 -16.61 -0.63
N VAL A 18 -43.18 -17.70 -0.28
CA VAL A 18 -41.75 -17.71 -0.06
C VAL A 18 -41.11 -18.18 -1.36
N GLU A 19 -40.27 -17.33 -1.96
CA GLU A 19 -39.45 -17.66 -3.12
C GLU A 19 -38.01 -17.91 -2.65
N GLU A 20 -37.53 -19.14 -2.83
CA GLU A 20 -36.13 -19.49 -2.62
C GLU A 20 -35.37 -19.36 -3.95
N LEU A 21 -34.39 -18.46 -3.99
CA LEU A 21 -33.66 -18.10 -5.21
C LEU A 21 -32.15 -18.06 -4.96
N SER A 22 -31.35 -18.46 -5.94
CA SER A 22 -29.93 -18.13 -5.95
C SER A 22 -29.73 -16.65 -6.29
N ILE A 23 -28.55 -16.10 -6.00
CA ILE A 23 -28.18 -14.73 -6.40
C ILE A 23 -28.34 -14.51 -7.91
N ASP A 24 -27.97 -15.50 -8.73
CA ASP A 24 -28.07 -15.41 -10.18
C ASP A 24 -29.53 -15.46 -10.66
N SER A 25 -30.32 -16.39 -10.11
CA SER A 25 -31.75 -16.49 -10.42
C SER A 25 -32.51 -15.24 -9.98
N LEU A 26 -32.13 -14.63 -8.85
CA LEU A 26 -32.69 -13.35 -8.43
C LEU A 26 -32.33 -12.23 -9.43
N GLY A 27 -31.09 -12.19 -9.91
CA GLY A 27 -30.66 -11.24 -10.94
C GLY A 27 -31.50 -11.34 -12.22
N GLU A 28 -31.73 -12.55 -12.71
CA GLU A 28 -32.61 -12.80 -13.85
C GLU A 28 -34.07 -12.39 -13.57
N ARG A 29 -34.58 -12.71 -12.38
CA ARG A 29 -35.94 -12.36 -11.97
C ARG A 29 -36.15 -10.85 -11.95
N VAL A 30 -35.20 -10.10 -11.38
CA VAL A 30 -35.19 -8.64 -11.37
C VAL A 30 -35.13 -8.08 -12.79
N GLY A 31 -34.30 -8.65 -13.67
CA GLY A 31 -34.24 -8.28 -15.08
C GLY A 31 -35.57 -8.46 -15.82
N LYS A 32 -36.23 -9.60 -15.62
CA LYS A 32 -37.56 -9.89 -16.18
C LYS A 32 -38.60 -8.91 -15.64
N LEU A 33 -38.63 -8.65 -14.33
CA LEU A 33 -39.55 -7.69 -13.72
C LEU A 33 -39.37 -6.27 -14.27
N LYS A 34 -38.14 -5.82 -14.55
CA LYS A 34 -37.90 -4.53 -15.21
C LYS A 34 -38.59 -4.47 -16.57
N GLN A 35 -38.40 -5.50 -17.40
CA GLN A 35 -39.01 -5.58 -18.73
C GLN A 35 -40.55 -5.65 -18.66
N GLU A 36 -41.09 -6.46 -17.75
CA GLU A 36 -42.53 -6.58 -17.52
C GLU A 36 -43.15 -5.24 -17.11
N LYS A 37 -42.51 -4.51 -16.18
CA LYS A 37 -43.01 -3.20 -15.73
C LYS A 37 -42.91 -2.11 -16.80
N LEU A 38 -41.85 -2.11 -17.61
CA LEU A 38 -41.74 -1.20 -18.74
C LEU A 38 -42.81 -1.49 -19.80
N SER A 39 -43.03 -2.76 -20.16
CA SER A 39 -44.05 -3.14 -21.15
C SER A 39 -45.48 -2.87 -20.67
N GLU A 40 -45.79 -3.14 -19.39
CA GLU A 40 -47.07 -2.80 -18.77
C GLU A 40 -47.32 -1.28 -18.83
N THR A 41 -46.30 -0.49 -18.50
CA THR A 41 -46.35 0.98 -18.54
C THR A 41 -46.54 1.47 -19.97
N GLN A 42 -45.79 0.92 -20.91
CA GLN A 42 -45.87 1.28 -22.33
C GLN A 42 -47.27 1.08 -22.89
N SER A 43 -47.92 -0.04 -22.60
CA SER A 43 -49.30 -0.30 -23.04
C SER A 43 -50.27 0.77 -22.52
N LYS A 44 -50.22 1.07 -21.22
CA LYS A 44 -51.07 2.09 -20.58
C LYS A 44 -50.78 3.49 -21.10
N LEU A 45 -49.49 3.82 -21.25
CA LEU A 45 -49.03 5.13 -21.68
C LEU A 45 -49.42 5.41 -23.13
N ASN A 46 -49.35 4.42 -24.02
CA ASN A 46 -49.81 4.57 -25.41
C ASN A 46 -51.27 5.00 -25.48
N ALA A 47 -52.15 4.34 -24.74
CA ALA A 47 -53.58 4.70 -24.70
C ALA A 47 -53.80 6.12 -24.15
N MET A 48 -53.01 6.56 -23.16
CA MET A 48 -53.09 7.92 -22.63
C MET A 48 -52.55 8.97 -23.62
N LEU A 49 -51.48 8.64 -24.35
CA LEU A 49 -50.89 9.51 -25.37
C LEU A 49 -51.82 9.69 -26.58
N ASP A 50 -52.58 8.66 -26.94
CA ASP A 50 -53.61 8.75 -27.99
C ASP A 50 -54.71 9.75 -27.56
N ARG A 51 -55.22 9.62 -26.32
CA ARG A 51 -56.20 10.58 -25.75
C ARG A 51 -55.65 12.01 -25.65
N LEU A 52 -54.39 12.16 -25.25
CA LEU A 52 -53.71 13.46 -25.23
C LEU A 52 -53.64 14.08 -26.63
N SER A 53 -53.40 13.27 -27.65
CA SER A 53 -53.34 13.72 -29.04
C SER A 53 -54.72 14.18 -29.52
N GLU A 54 -55.77 13.43 -29.19
CA GLU A 54 -57.17 13.80 -29.50
C GLU A 54 -57.58 15.13 -28.85
N GLU A 55 -57.33 15.30 -27.55
CA GLU A 55 -57.66 16.55 -26.85
C GLU A 55 -56.77 17.72 -27.30
N ARG A 56 -55.52 17.46 -27.70
CA ARG A 56 -54.65 18.47 -28.34
C ARG A 56 -55.24 18.96 -29.65
N GLU A 57 -55.65 18.06 -30.55
CA GLU A 57 -56.27 18.44 -31.83
C GLU A 57 -57.60 19.16 -31.63
N ALA A 58 -58.41 18.73 -30.65
CA ALA A 58 -59.65 19.43 -30.29
C ALA A 58 -59.37 20.84 -29.76
N LEU A 59 -58.37 21.01 -28.89
CA LEU A 59 -57.94 22.32 -28.41
C LEU A 59 -57.45 23.21 -29.55
N LEU A 60 -56.64 22.70 -30.47
CA LEU A 60 -56.15 23.46 -31.63
C LEU A 60 -57.31 23.99 -32.50
N LYS A 61 -58.37 23.20 -32.68
CA LYS A 61 -59.60 23.66 -33.36
C LYS A 61 -60.27 24.81 -32.62
N GLU A 62 -60.47 24.68 -31.29
CA GLU A 62 -61.07 25.75 -30.48
C GLU A 62 -60.22 27.03 -30.46
N LEU A 63 -58.87 26.89 -30.44
CA LEU A 63 -57.95 28.03 -30.50
C LEU A 63 -58.02 28.74 -31.86
N LYS A 64 -58.20 28.00 -32.96
CA LYS A 64 -58.43 28.58 -34.27
C LYS A 64 -59.74 29.36 -34.29
N THR A 65 -60.84 28.77 -33.81
CA THR A 65 -62.14 29.47 -33.70
C THR A 65 -62.02 30.72 -32.83
N LEU A 66 -61.31 30.66 -31.70
CA LEU A 66 -61.05 31.83 -30.86
C LEU A 66 -60.25 32.92 -31.59
N SER A 67 -59.27 32.53 -32.43
CA SER A 67 -58.45 33.46 -33.22
C SER A 67 -59.19 34.15 -34.37
N GLU A 68 -60.33 33.60 -34.78
CA GLU A 68 -61.19 34.12 -35.86
C GLU A 68 -62.46 34.80 -35.30
N ALA A 69 -62.76 34.63 -34.01
CA ALA A 69 -63.97 35.17 -33.37
C ALA A 69 -64.05 36.71 -33.40
N GLU A 70 -65.27 37.21 -33.65
CA GLU A 70 -65.60 38.63 -33.54
C GLU A 70 -66.12 38.98 -32.12
N PRO A 71 -65.98 40.24 -31.67
CA PRO A 71 -66.47 40.68 -30.38
C PRO A 71 -68.00 40.56 -30.30
N THR A 72 -68.49 40.17 -29.12
CA THR A 72 -69.92 39.90 -28.92
C THR A 72 -70.76 41.16 -28.67
N ASP A 73 -70.14 42.28 -28.27
CA ASP A 73 -70.80 43.53 -27.91
C ASP A 73 -70.06 44.77 -28.45
N GLU A 74 -70.79 45.89 -28.61
CA GLU A 74 -70.18 47.22 -28.80
C GLU A 74 -69.57 47.72 -27.49
N VAL A 75 -68.25 47.91 -27.46
CA VAL A 75 -67.49 48.21 -26.24
C VAL A 75 -66.50 49.36 -26.45
N TYR A 76 -66.13 50.04 -25.36
CA TYR A 76 -65.17 51.14 -25.34
C TYR A 76 -63.87 50.84 -26.15
N PRO A 77 -63.41 51.74 -27.05
CA PRO A 77 -62.31 51.47 -27.99
C PRO A 77 -61.00 50.98 -27.36
N GLY A 78 -60.66 51.45 -26.15
CA GLY A 78 -59.44 51.05 -25.45
C GLY A 78 -59.43 49.59 -24.96
N LEU A 79 -60.60 49.07 -24.55
CA LEU A 79 -60.76 47.66 -24.18
C LEU A 79 -60.76 46.77 -25.42
N HIS A 80 -61.36 47.25 -26.52
CA HIS A 80 -61.40 46.55 -27.80
C HIS A 80 -60.00 46.22 -28.33
N LYS A 81 -59.11 47.21 -28.44
CA LYS A 81 -57.72 47.01 -28.92
C LYS A 81 -56.93 46.06 -28.01
N THR A 82 -57.06 46.23 -26.69
CA THR A 82 -56.34 45.42 -25.70
C THR A 82 -56.79 43.95 -25.72
N ALA A 83 -58.10 43.71 -25.84
CA ALA A 83 -58.66 42.36 -25.89
C ALA A 83 -58.34 41.63 -27.22
N LEU A 84 -58.32 42.33 -28.36
CA LEU A 84 -57.90 41.76 -29.64
C LEU A 84 -56.44 41.28 -29.60
N GLU A 85 -55.54 42.09 -29.04
CA GLU A 85 -54.12 41.72 -28.91
C GLU A 85 -53.92 40.60 -27.89
N ALA A 86 -54.61 40.65 -26.75
CA ALA A 86 -54.58 39.58 -25.75
C ALA A 86 -55.08 38.24 -26.33
N ARG A 87 -56.13 38.27 -27.17
CA ARG A 87 -56.67 37.09 -27.87
C ARG A 87 -55.65 36.50 -28.84
N ARG A 88 -55.01 37.35 -29.66
CA ARG A 88 -53.96 36.94 -30.60
C ARG A 88 -52.80 36.27 -29.85
N LEU A 89 -52.29 36.92 -28.81
CA LEU A 89 -51.17 36.42 -28.02
C LEU A 89 -51.52 35.15 -27.23
N LEU A 90 -52.74 35.04 -26.71
CA LEU A 90 -53.20 33.84 -26.02
C LEU A 90 -53.28 32.65 -26.98
N ALA A 91 -53.96 32.81 -28.12
CA ALA A 91 -54.11 31.75 -29.11
C ALA A 91 -52.75 31.28 -29.64
N ASP A 92 -51.85 32.21 -29.96
CA ASP A 92 -50.49 31.90 -30.44
C ASP A 92 -49.64 31.18 -29.37
N LYS A 93 -49.61 31.70 -28.13
CA LYS A 93 -48.85 31.07 -27.03
C LYS A 93 -49.36 29.66 -26.71
N LEU A 94 -50.68 29.48 -26.62
CA LEU A 94 -51.28 28.17 -26.36
C LEU A 94 -50.99 27.20 -27.52
N THR A 95 -51.15 27.64 -28.76
CA THR A 95 -50.85 26.84 -29.97
C THR A 95 -49.40 26.36 -29.97
N ARG A 96 -48.44 27.25 -29.75
CA ARG A 96 -47.01 26.89 -29.69
C ARG A 96 -46.72 25.88 -28.59
N ALA A 97 -47.29 26.09 -27.39
CA ALA A 97 -47.06 25.21 -26.25
C ALA A 97 -47.58 23.79 -26.48
N VAL A 98 -48.78 23.64 -27.06
CA VAL A 98 -49.38 22.31 -27.28
C VAL A 98 -48.86 21.63 -28.55
N THR A 99 -48.38 22.40 -29.53
CA THR A 99 -47.79 21.83 -30.76
C THR A 99 -46.46 21.11 -30.48
N ALA A 100 -45.74 21.51 -29.43
CA ALA A 100 -44.49 20.89 -28.99
C ALA A 100 -44.63 19.46 -28.43
N ILE A 101 -45.86 18.94 -28.30
CA ILE A 101 -46.14 17.57 -27.88
C ILE A 101 -46.03 16.66 -29.12
N GLU A 102 -44.86 16.04 -29.32
CA GLU A 102 -44.68 14.99 -30.32
C GLU A 102 -44.71 13.60 -29.67
N ARG A 103 -45.36 12.65 -30.34
CA ARG A 103 -45.33 11.23 -29.98
C ARG A 103 -43.92 10.69 -30.28
N ARG A 104 -43.23 10.16 -29.27
CA ARG A 104 -42.04 9.32 -29.46
C ARG A 104 -42.34 7.89 -29.03
N GLY A 105 -41.81 6.93 -29.80
CA GLY A 105 -42.10 5.50 -29.67
C GLY A 105 -41.16 4.71 -28.76
N GLY A 106 -40.23 5.37 -28.06
CA GLY A 106 -39.32 4.72 -27.12
C GLY A 106 -39.79 4.81 -25.67
N PHE A 107 -39.60 3.73 -24.90
CA PHE A 107 -40.11 3.55 -23.53
C PHE A 107 -39.01 3.13 -22.54
N SER A 108 -37.75 3.48 -22.82
CA SER A 108 -36.69 3.40 -21.81
C SER A 108 -36.96 4.37 -20.65
N THR A 109 -36.30 4.15 -19.51
CA THR A 109 -36.40 5.05 -18.34
C THR A 109 -36.06 6.50 -18.68
N ASP A 110 -35.07 6.72 -19.53
CA ASP A 110 -34.60 8.04 -19.92
C ASP A 110 -35.61 8.75 -20.85
N GLU A 111 -36.25 7.98 -21.74
CA GLU A 111 -37.30 8.47 -22.61
C GLU A 111 -38.55 8.84 -21.82
N LEU A 112 -38.93 8.03 -20.82
CA LEU A 112 -40.03 8.33 -19.91
C LEU A 112 -39.75 9.63 -19.12
N ALA A 113 -38.55 9.79 -18.58
CA ALA A 113 -38.16 11.01 -17.86
C ALA A 113 -38.20 12.25 -18.78
N THR A 114 -37.74 12.10 -20.02
CA THR A 114 -37.78 13.17 -21.03
C THR A 114 -39.21 13.56 -21.39
N LEU A 115 -40.10 12.58 -21.57
CA LEU A 115 -41.52 12.81 -21.84
C LEU A 115 -42.19 13.57 -20.68
N ASN A 116 -41.96 13.14 -19.44
CA ASN A 116 -42.49 13.79 -18.23
C ASN A 116 -42.09 15.28 -18.15
N SER A 117 -40.81 15.56 -18.41
CA SER A 117 -40.27 16.93 -18.43
C SER A 117 -40.94 17.81 -19.48
N ARG A 118 -41.14 17.28 -20.70
CA ARG A 118 -41.80 18.00 -21.80
C ARG A 118 -43.25 18.31 -21.50
N LEU A 119 -44.01 17.34 -21.00
CA LEU A 119 -45.41 17.53 -20.65
C LEU A 119 -45.57 18.55 -19.52
N THR A 120 -44.69 18.49 -18.52
CA THR A 120 -44.63 19.49 -17.44
C THR A 120 -44.35 20.90 -17.98
N LYS A 121 -43.39 21.03 -18.90
CA LYS A 121 -43.09 22.32 -19.56
C LYS A 121 -44.30 22.86 -20.33
N MET A 122 -45.05 22.01 -21.02
CA MET A 122 -46.27 22.42 -21.73
C MET A 122 -47.34 22.95 -20.77
N VAL A 123 -47.58 22.25 -19.65
CA VAL A 123 -48.53 22.70 -18.63
C VAL A 123 -48.14 24.07 -18.07
N ASN A 124 -46.86 24.29 -17.79
CA ASN A 124 -46.37 25.59 -17.31
C ASN A 124 -46.60 26.71 -18.34
N LEU A 125 -46.17 26.50 -19.58
CA LEU A 125 -46.31 27.50 -20.66
C LEU A 125 -47.77 27.88 -20.93
N THR A 126 -48.67 26.89 -20.89
CA THR A 126 -50.10 27.13 -21.11
C THR A 126 -50.76 27.81 -19.91
N THR A 127 -50.36 27.47 -18.68
CA THR A 127 -50.82 28.14 -17.46
C THR A 127 -50.40 29.61 -17.44
N ASP A 128 -49.16 29.91 -17.81
CA ASP A 128 -48.64 31.29 -17.89
C ASP A 128 -49.41 32.12 -18.93
N ALA A 129 -49.71 31.52 -20.09
CA ALA A 129 -50.48 32.18 -21.14
C ALA A 129 -51.89 32.54 -20.66
N ILE A 130 -52.57 31.62 -19.97
CA ILE A 130 -53.89 31.85 -19.37
C ILE A 130 -53.82 32.94 -18.30
N ALA A 131 -52.87 32.86 -17.37
CA ALA A 131 -52.71 33.85 -16.30
C ALA A 131 -52.50 35.28 -16.85
N THR A 132 -51.75 35.40 -17.95
CA THR A 132 -51.41 36.70 -18.54
C THR A 132 -52.58 37.32 -19.33
N HIS A 133 -53.29 36.53 -20.13
CA HIS A 133 -54.18 37.08 -21.17
C HIS A 133 -55.67 36.80 -20.96
N SER A 134 -56.05 35.82 -20.14
CA SER A 134 -57.43 35.34 -20.03
C SER A 134 -58.45 36.41 -19.63
N ARG A 135 -58.07 37.34 -18.74
CA ARG A 135 -59.00 38.40 -18.27
C ARG A 135 -59.55 39.25 -19.40
N TYR A 136 -58.69 39.69 -20.31
CA TYR A 136 -59.08 40.54 -21.44
C TYR A 136 -59.81 39.75 -22.52
N VAL A 137 -59.41 38.50 -22.75
CA VAL A 137 -60.07 37.62 -23.72
C VAL A 137 -61.48 37.25 -23.25
N ARG A 138 -61.65 36.91 -21.96
CA ARG A 138 -62.95 36.57 -21.38
C ARG A 138 -63.94 37.74 -21.44
N ALA A 139 -63.45 38.98 -21.40
CA ALA A 139 -64.30 40.17 -21.44
C ALA A 139 -65.05 40.37 -22.77
N LEU A 140 -64.47 39.97 -23.92
CA LEU A 140 -65.08 40.17 -25.25
C LEU A 140 -65.33 38.88 -26.06
N PHE A 141 -64.68 37.78 -25.68
CA PHE A 141 -64.70 36.50 -26.42
C PHE A 141 -65.05 35.34 -25.49
N GLY A 142 -65.80 35.59 -24.41
CA GLY A 142 -66.03 34.65 -23.32
C GLY A 142 -66.58 33.29 -23.77
N SER A 143 -67.56 33.26 -24.69
CA SER A 143 -68.14 32.02 -25.21
C SER A 143 -67.09 31.12 -25.91
N HIS A 144 -66.31 31.69 -26.81
CA HIS A 144 -65.24 30.98 -27.54
C HIS A 144 -64.07 30.60 -26.63
N PHE A 145 -63.71 31.49 -25.69
CA PHE A 145 -62.63 31.22 -24.74
C PHE A 145 -62.98 30.08 -23.77
N ASN A 146 -64.23 29.99 -23.31
CA ASN A 146 -64.67 28.93 -22.40
C ASN A 146 -64.53 27.53 -23.03
N SER A 147 -64.78 27.39 -24.33
CA SER A 147 -64.58 26.12 -25.05
C SER A 147 -63.10 25.71 -25.08
N ALA A 148 -62.20 26.65 -25.42
CA ALA A 148 -60.76 26.41 -25.40
C ALA A 148 -60.23 26.12 -23.98
N GLU A 149 -60.70 26.86 -22.98
CA GLU A 149 -60.33 26.66 -21.58
C GLU A 149 -60.76 25.27 -21.07
N LEU A 150 -61.96 24.81 -21.44
CA LEU A 150 -62.44 23.47 -21.09
C LEU A 150 -61.53 22.37 -21.68
N ARG A 151 -61.15 22.49 -22.96
CA ARG A 151 -60.21 21.56 -23.62
C ARG A 151 -58.84 21.57 -22.95
N LEU A 152 -58.33 22.75 -22.64
CA LEU A 152 -57.04 22.90 -21.96
C LEU A 152 -57.04 22.24 -20.57
N ARG A 153 -58.11 22.41 -19.79
CA ARG A 153 -58.25 21.75 -18.48
C ARG A 153 -58.25 20.22 -18.61
N ARG A 154 -58.92 19.67 -19.61
CA ARG A 154 -58.91 18.22 -19.90
C ARG A 154 -57.51 17.75 -20.27
N LEU A 155 -56.83 18.49 -21.14
CA LEU A 155 -55.44 18.21 -21.53
C LEU A 155 -54.50 18.20 -20.32
N HIS A 156 -54.60 19.19 -19.43
CA HIS A 156 -53.84 19.24 -18.17
C HIS A 156 -54.14 18.04 -17.26
N GLY A 157 -55.41 17.64 -17.16
CA GLY A 157 -55.81 16.45 -16.40
C GLY A 157 -55.15 15.18 -16.93
N LEU A 158 -55.19 14.95 -18.24
CA LEU A 158 -54.53 13.82 -18.89
C LEU A 158 -53.00 13.85 -18.70
N VAL A 159 -52.37 15.02 -18.80
CA VAL A 159 -50.93 15.17 -18.53
C VAL A 159 -50.60 14.77 -17.09
N ARG A 160 -51.42 15.19 -16.12
CA ARG A 160 -51.22 14.81 -14.72
C ARG A 160 -51.30 13.28 -14.54
N GLU A 161 -52.25 12.62 -15.18
CA GLU A 161 -52.37 11.16 -15.14
C GLU A 161 -51.12 10.47 -15.74
N VAL A 162 -50.63 10.97 -16.88
CA VAL A 162 -49.40 10.47 -17.52
C VAL A 162 -48.19 10.67 -16.61
N ASN A 163 -48.02 11.85 -16.01
CA ASN A 163 -46.92 12.15 -15.12
C ASN A 163 -46.91 11.19 -13.91
N VAL A 164 -48.08 10.97 -13.27
CA VAL A 164 -48.23 10.03 -12.16
C VAL A 164 -47.84 8.61 -12.56
N LEU A 165 -48.26 8.16 -13.74
CA LEU A 165 -47.88 6.84 -14.27
C LEU A 165 -46.36 6.74 -14.47
N ILE A 166 -45.74 7.73 -15.11
CA ILE A 166 -44.30 7.76 -15.37
C ILE A 166 -43.51 7.77 -14.07
N GLU A 167 -43.84 8.66 -13.13
CA GLU A 167 -43.14 8.79 -11.85
C GLU A 167 -43.24 7.50 -11.03
N GLY A 168 -44.42 6.87 -11.00
CA GLY A 168 -44.62 5.58 -10.36
C GLY A 168 -43.75 4.47 -10.98
N THR A 169 -43.61 4.45 -12.30
CA THR A 169 -42.75 3.47 -13.00
C THR A 169 -41.28 3.74 -12.75
N LEU A 170 -40.82 5.00 -12.83
CA LEU A 170 -39.44 5.37 -12.54
C LEU A 170 -39.05 5.05 -11.09
N GLY A 171 -39.97 5.27 -10.13
CA GLY A 171 -39.77 4.87 -8.74
C GLY A 171 -39.53 3.37 -8.59
N LYS A 172 -40.35 2.53 -9.25
CA LYS A 172 -40.16 1.08 -9.25
C LYS A 172 -38.86 0.63 -9.92
N MET A 173 -38.48 1.28 -11.03
CA MET A 173 -37.22 0.98 -11.71
C MET A 173 -36.02 1.25 -10.81
N ARG A 174 -36.00 2.39 -10.11
CA ARG A 174 -34.93 2.71 -9.14
C ARG A 174 -34.80 1.67 -8.03
N SER A 175 -35.92 1.16 -7.50
CA SER A 175 -35.86 0.10 -6.49
C SER A 175 -35.31 -1.21 -7.06
N LEU A 176 -35.69 -1.59 -8.29
CA LEU A 176 -35.13 -2.75 -8.98
C LEU A 176 -33.64 -2.57 -9.30
N ASP A 177 -33.20 -1.37 -9.69
CA ASP A 177 -31.79 -1.03 -9.94
C ASP A 177 -30.95 -1.13 -8.67
N LEU A 178 -31.49 -0.71 -7.51
CA LEU A 178 -30.84 -0.86 -6.22
C LEU A 178 -30.58 -2.34 -5.89
N VAL A 179 -31.57 -3.22 -6.13
CA VAL A 179 -31.39 -4.68 -5.96
C VAL A 179 -30.30 -5.19 -6.91
N SER A 180 -30.33 -4.81 -8.18
CA SER A 180 -29.29 -5.20 -9.16
C SER A 180 -27.89 -4.76 -8.72
N SER A 181 -27.74 -3.52 -8.24
CA SER A 181 -26.47 -2.99 -7.77
C SER A 181 -25.94 -3.77 -6.56
N LYS A 182 -26.82 -4.15 -5.62
CA LYS A 182 -26.46 -4.95 -4.46
C LYS A 182 -26.04 -6.38 -4.84
N ILE A 183 -26.70 -6.98 -5.82
CA ILE A 183 -26.30 -8.27 -6.41
C ILE A 183 -24.91 -8.17 -7.04
N SER A 184 -24.62 -7.11 -7.81
CA SER A 184 -23.28 -6.92 -8.38
C SER A 184 -22.21 -6.78 -7.29
N SER A 185 -22.47 -5.99 -6.26
CA SER A 185 -21.57 -5.84 -5.11
C SER A 185 -21.34 -7.17 -4.38
N GLN A 186 -22.36 -8.03 -4.28
CA GLN A 186 -22.23 -9.37 -3.71
C GLN A 186 -21.25 -10.24 -4.52
N LYS A 187 -21.36 -10.21 -5.85
CA LYS A 187 -20.50 -10.97 -6.76
C LYS A 187 -19.04 -10.48 -6.70
N GLU A 188 -18.84 -9.17 -6.63
CA GLU A 188 -17.51 -8.58 -6.48
C GLU A 188 -16.84 -8.99 -5.16
N LEU A 189 -17.59 -9.01 -4.05
CA LEU A 189 -17.08 -9.49 -2.75
C LEU A 189 -16.68 -10.96 -2.80
N LEU A 190 -17.51 -11.82 -3.41
CA LEU A 190 -17.20 -13.25 -3.60
C LEU A 190 -15.92 -13.44 -4.41
N HIS A 191 -15.79 -12.72 -5.52
CA HIS A 191 -14.60 -12.81 -6.38
C HIS A 191 -13.34 -12.34 -5.64
N ARG A 192 -13.42 -11.23 -4.90
CA ARG A 192 -12.30 -10.73 -4.09
C ARG A 192 -11.85 -11.76 -3.04
N ILE A 193 -12.78 -12.45 -2.39
CA ILE A 193 -12.46 -13.52 -1.43
C ILE A 193 -11.73 -14.68 -2.12
N GLU A 194 -12.20 -15.11 -3.28
CA GLU A 194 -11.56 -16.16 -4.06
C GLU A 194 -10.13 -15.78 -4.47
N ASP A 195 -9.93 -14.55 -4.92
CA ASP A 195 -8.60 -14.02 -5.25
C ASP A 195 -7.68 -14.00 -4.03
N MET A 196 -8.16 -13.51 -2.88
CA MET A 196 -7.39 -13.49 -1.63
C MET A 196 -6.99 -14.90 -1.19
N ARG A 197 -7.91 -15.88 -1.27
CA ARG A 197 -7.63 -17.29 -0.96
C ARG A 197 -6.63 -17.92 -1.92
N THR A 198 -6.73 -17.60 -3.21
CA THR A 198 -5.79 -18.09 -4.23
C THR A 198 -4.39 -17.52 -4.00
N ASN A 199 -4.29 -16.24 -3.68
CA ASN A 199 -3.04 -15.58 -3.34
C ASN A 199 -2.42 -16.15 -2.05
N ALA A 200 -3.24 -16.36 -1.00
CA ALA A 200 -2.78 -16.98 0.24
C ALA A 200 -2.21 -18.38 -0.02
N LYS A 201 -2.92 -19.22 -0.79
CA LYS A 201 -2.45 -20.56 -1.15
C LYS A 201 -1.15 -20.54 -1.97
N SER A 202 -1.00 -19.58 -2.88
CA SER A 202 0.26 -19.39 -3.62
C SER A 202 1.42 -19.05 -2.69
N LEU A 203 1.20 -18.14 -1.73
CA LEU A 203 2.19 -17.79 -0.71
C LEU A 203 2.50 -18.95 0.23
N GLU A 204 1.52 -19.77 0.60
CA GLU A 204 1.74 -20.99 1.40
C GLU A 204 2.69 -21.95 0.69
N ASN A 205 2.51 -22.15 -0.62
CA ASN A 205 3.44 -22.96 -1.42
C ASN A 205 4.85 -22.33 -1.46
N GLN A 206 4.94 -21.00 -1.54
CA GLN A 206 6.23 -20.29 -1.45
C GLN A 206 6.89 -20.46 -0.08
N VAL A 207 6.13 -20.45 1.01
CA VAL A 207 6.64 -20.71 2.37
C VAL A 207 7.27 -22.10 2.44
N VAL A 208 6.58 -23.13 1.95
CA VAL A 208 7.13 -24.51 1.92
C VAL A 208 8.41 -24.58 1.10
N ALA A 209 8.46 -23.89 -0.05
CA ALA A 209 9.66 -23.84 -0.88
C ALA A 209 10.83 -23.14 -0.17
N LEU A 210 10.57 -22.00 0.49
CA LEU A 210 11.57 -21.24 1.25
C LEU A 210 12.09 -22.05 2.45
N GLU A 211 11.21 -22.74 3.18
CA GLU A 211 11.61 -23.62 4.28
C GLU A 211 12.59 -24.70 3.80
N LYS A 212 12.28 -25.33 2.67
CA LYS A 212 13.16 -26.33 2.06
C LYS A 212 14.50 -25.76 1.59
N LEU A 213 14.51 -24.54 1.05
CA LEU A 213 15.75 -23.85 0.68
C LEU A 213 16.62 -23.54 1.90
N ILE A 214 16.03 -22.99 2.96
CA ILE A 214 16.71 -22.74 4.24
C ILE A 214 17.29 -24.03 4.81
N GLU A 215 16.53 -25.11 4.82
CA GLU A 215 17.00 -26.41 5.31
C GLU A 215 18.18 -26.93 4.47
N ASN A 216 18.07 -26.87 3.14
CA ASN A 216 19.12 -27.33 2.25
C ASN A 216 20.42 -26.52 2.40
N GLU A 217 20.34 -25.18 2.43
CA GLU A 217 21.52 -24.33 2.63
C GLU A 217 22.10 -24.47 4.04
N SER A 218 21.26 -24.62 5.07
CA SER A 218 21.72 -24.89 6.43
C SER A 218 22.48 -26.23 6.50
N ASN A 219 21.99 -27.26 5.80
CA ASN A 219 22.67 -28.55 5.70
C ASN A 219 23.99 -28.44 4.92
N GLN A 220 24.04 -27.66 3.83
CA GLN A 220 25.28 -27.38 3.10
C GLN A 220 26.29 -26.65 3.98
N MET A 221 25.85 -25.65 4.74
CA MET A 221 26.69 -24.91 5.67
C MET A 221 27.21 -25.80 6.80
N ALA A 222 26.37 -26.68 7.35
CA ALA A 222 26.80 -27.66 8.34
C ALA A 222 27.84 -28.65 7.78
N ARG A 223 27.67 -29.11 6.54
CA ARG A 223 28.67 -29.96 5.86
C ARG A 223 29.99 -29.22 5.62
N LEU A 224 29.92 -27.96 5.19
CA LEU A 224 31.07 -27.11 4.98
C LEU A 224 31.84 -26.93 6.29
N ILE A 225 31.19 -26.52 7.38
CA ILE A 225 31.83 -26.30 8.68
C ILE A 225 32.43 -27.60 9.25
N ASN A 226 31.77 -28.73 9.02
CA ASN A 226 32.25 -30.03 9.50
C ASN A 226 33.32 -30.66 8.62
N SER A 227 33.61 -30.11 7.44
CA SER A 227 34.63 -30.63 6.54
C SER A 227 36.01 -30.47 7.16
N GLU A 228 36.89 -31.42 6.85
CA GLU A 228 38.27 -31.39 7.38
C GLU A 228 39.02 -30.16 6.89
N GLU A 229 38.77 -29.74 5.65
CA GLU A 229 39.36 -28.56 5.03
C GLU A 229 38.96 -27.28 5.80
N PHE A 230 37.69 -27.15 6.18
CA PHE A 230 37.22 -25.99 6.93
C PHE A 230 37.74 -26.00 8.38
N LYS A 231 37.78 -27.16 9.03
CA LYS A 231 38.38 -27.31 10.37
C LYS A 231 39.85 -26.94 10.38
N SER A 232 40.60 -27.36 9.36
CA SER A 232 42.00 -26.98 9.16
C SER A 232 42.15 -25.47 8.97
N LEU A 233 41.28 -24.87 8.15
CA LEU A 233 41.25 -23.42 7.93
C LEU A 233 40.92 -22.61 9.20
N ASP A 234 40.02 -23.13 10.03
CA ASP A 234 39.65 -22.54 11.31
C ASP A 234 40.78 -22.68 12.35
N ALA A 235 41.44 -23.85 12.39
CA ALA A 235 42.63 -24.07 13.21
C ALA A 235 43.80 -23.17 12.80
N SER A 236 44.06 -23.02 11.50
CA SER A 236 45.04 -22.08 10.94
C SER A 236 44.75 -20.63 11.39
N GLY A 237 43.48 -20.26 11.51
CA GLY A 237 43.09 -18.96 12.06
C GLY A 237 43.45 -18.75 13.51
N ARG A 238 43.15 -19.74 14.36
CA ARG A 238 43.56 -19.70 15.77
C ARG A 238 45.07 -19.66 15.93
N GLU A 239 45.80 -20.33 15.05
CA GLU A 239 47.27 -20.31 15.06
C GLU A 239 47.82 -18.94 14.63
N LEU A 240 47.22 -18.27 13.65
CA LEU A 240 47.57 -16.88 13.31
C LEU A 240 47.39 -15.95 14.52
N GLU A 241 46.26 -16.02 15.22
CA GLU A 241 46.02 -15.22 16.43
C GLU A 241 47.01 -15.53 17.55
N ARG A 242 47.50 -16.77 17.63
CA ARG A 242 48.55 -17.16 18.57
C ARG A 242 49.89 -16.56 18.16
N ILE A 243 50.28 -16.69 16.89
CA ILE A 243 51.53 -16.14 16.36
C ILE A 243 51.57 -14.62 16.55
N GLU A 244 50.47 -13.91 16.27
CA GLU A 244 50.37 -12.46 16.50
C GLU A 244 50.61 -12.07 17.96
N ARG A 245 50.01 -12.83 18.90
CA ARG A 245 50.27 -12.66 20.34
C ARG A 245 51.71 -12.95 20.72
N GLU A 246 52.31 -14.01 20.16
CA GLU A 246 53.73 -14.34 20.41
C GLU A 246 54.66 -13.25 19.85
N ILE A 247 54.40 -12.71 18.66
CA ILE A 247 55.15 -11.58 18.10
C ILE A 247 55.07 -10.38 19.04
N ALA A 248 53.88 -10.04 19.54
CA ALA A 248 53.69 -8.95 20.48
C ALA A 248 54.47 -9.17 21.80
N GLN A 249 54.46 -10.40 22.32
CA GLN A 249 55.24 -10.77 23.51
C GLN A 249 56.74 -10.66 23.29
N VAL A 250 57.26 -11.17 22.17
CA VAL A 250 58.70 -11.12 21.85
C VAL A 250 59.15 -9.68 21.63
N LYS A 251 58.34 -8.84 20.97
CA LYS A 251 58.59 -7.39 20.88
C LYS A 251 58.60 -6.74 22.26
N GLY A 252 57.61 -7.04 23.11
CA GLY A 252 57.57 -6.52 24.49
C GLY A 252 58.81 -6.91 25.31
N ALA A 253 59.25 -8.16 25.18
CA ALA A 253 60.44 -8.68 25.86
C ALA A 253 61.73 -7.99 25.36
N ALA A 254 61.89 -7.81 24.05
CA ALA A 254 63.01 -7.12 23.44
C ALA A 254 63.08 -5.65 23.88
N SER A 255 61.95 -4.93 23.81
CA SER A 255 61.86 -3.54 24.25
C SER A 255 62.19 -3.40 25.74
N SER A 256 61.64 -4.27 26.59
CA SER A 256 61.86 -4.24 28.04
C SER A 256 63.31 -4.56 28.42
N ALA A 257 63.94 -5.49 27.71
CA ALA A 257 65.34 -5.86 27.92
C ALA A 257 66.29 -4.67 27.72
N ILE A 258 66.09 -3.91 26.64
CA ILE A 258 66.94 -2.77 26.30
C ILE A 258 66.54 -1.53 27.10
N SER A 259 65.24 -1.26 27.26
CA SER A 259 64.72 -0.16 28.10
C SER A 259 65.13 -0.29 29.56
N GLY A 260 65.34 -1.52 30.04
CA GLY A 260 65.94 -1.83 31.33
C GLY A 260 67.35 -1.26 31.51
N LEU A 261 67.98 -0.72 30.47
CA LEU A 261 69.28 -0.08 30.48
C LEU A 261 69.23 1.40 30.05
N SER A 262 68.04 1.97 29.86
CA SER A 262 67.84 3.37 29.45
C SER A 262 68.54 4.39 30.35
N ARG A 263 68.52 4.21 31.67
CA ARG A 263 69.17 5.14 32.62
C ARG A 263 70.70 5.18 32.47
N PRO A 264 71.43 4.05 32.48
CA PRO A 264 72.87 4.08 32.21
C PRO A 264 73.17 4.54 30.77
N PHE A 265 72.35 4.19 29.77
CA PHE A 265 72.50 4.73 28.41
C PHE A 265 72.38 6.25 28.33
N ARG A 266 71.36 6.88 28.95
CA ARG A 266 71.24 8.35 29.03
C ARG A 266 72.40 9.02 29.77
N LYS A 267 72.97 8.36 30.78
CA LYS A 267 74.17 8.86 31.46
C LYS A 267 75.41 8.75 30.58
N MET A 268 75.51 7.66 29.82
CA MET A 268 76.58 7.45 28.87
C MET A 268 76.51 8.44 27.70
N GLU A 269 75.31 8.74 27.21
CA GLU A 269 75.03 9.78 26.21
C GLU A 269 75.58 11.14 26.68
N LYS A 270 75.26 11.56 27.92
CA LYS A 270 75.81 12.80 28.51
C LYS A 270 77.34 12.83 28.55
N LEU A 271 77.99 11.70 28.87
CA LEU A 271 79.45 11.59 28.89
C LEU A 271 80.05 11.71 27.47
N VAL A 272 79.34 11.20 26.46
CA VAL A 272 79.74 11.35 25.05
C VAL A 272 79.60 12.82 24.62
N THR A 273 78.47 13.46 24.93
CA THR A 273 78.24 14.89 24.61
C THR A 273 79.24 15.82 25.31
N ALA A 274 79.65 15.49 26.55
CA ALA A 274 80.66 16.24 27.31
C ALA A 274 82.11 15.98 26.86
N GLY A 275 82.34 15.06 25.91
CA GLY A 275 83.67 14.69 25.43
C GLY A 275 84.47 13.78 26.38
N GLU A 276 83.86 13.32 27.47
CA GLU A 276 84.49 12.47 28.49
C GLU A 276 84.54 10.97 28.13
N CYS A 277 83.77 10.58 27.10
CA CYS A 277 83.76 9.23 26.55
C CYS A 277 83.77 9.26 25.01
N GLN A 278 84.87 8.84 24.41
CA GLN A 278 84.96 8.74 22.94
C GLN A 278 84.19 7.51 22.45
N MET A 279 83.27 7.68 21.50
CA MET A 279 82.57 6.60 20.78
C MET A 279 82.62 6.85 19.28
N ASP A 280 82.62 5.79 18.48
CA ASP A 280 82.44 5.93 17.05
C ASP A 280 80.99 6.34 16.70
N ARG A 281 80.80 6.81 15.47
CA ARG A 281 79.51 7.32 14.99
C ARG A 281 78.41 6.25 15.00
N GLU A 282 78.77 4.97 14.90
CA GLU A 282 77.81 3.87 14.85
C GLU A 282 77.30 3.50 16.25
N MET A 283 78.18 3.46 17.25
CA MET A 283 77.85 3.33 18.67
C MET A 283 76.95 4.46 19.16
N ILE A 284 77.18 5.69 18.72
CA ILE A 284 76.33 6.84 19.09
C ILE A 284 74.92 6.66 18.55
N LYS A 285 74.77 6.27 17.27
CA LYS A 285 73.45 5.99 16.69
C LYS A 285 72.73 4.85 17.40
N VAL A 286 73.44 3.78 17.74
CA VAL A 286 72.85 2.64 18.46
C VAL A 286 72.49 3.01 19.90
N LEU A 287 73.24 3.91 20.54
CA LEU A 287 72.92 4.45 21.85
C LEU A 287 71.61 5.24 21.84
N GLU A 288 71.43 6.13 20.86
CA GLU A 288 70.18 6.86 20.62
C GLU A 288 69.02 5.88 20.39
N LEU A 289 69.20 4.88 19.52
CA LEU A 289 68.20 3.84 19.27
C LEU A 289 67.82 3.07 20.55
N CYS A 290 68.78 2.72 21.41
CA CYS A 290 68.51 2.03 22.66
C CYS A 290 67.70 2.89 23.66
N ILE A 291 67.73 4.22 23.53
CA ILE A 291 67.00 5.16 24.39
C ILE A 291 65.61 5.48 23.82
N GLU A 292 65.52 5.69 22.51
CA GLU A 292 64.31 6.20 21.84
C GLU A 292 63.46 5.08 21.23
N ASN A 293 64.08 4.11 20.54
CA ASN A 293 63.40 3.03 19.85
C ASN A 293 64.12 1.68 20.05
N PRO A 294 64.06 1.10 21.26
CA PRO A 294 64.85 -0.08 21.63
C PRO A 294 64.58 -1.30 20.75
N LEU A 295 63.41 -1.40 20.12
CA LEU A 295 63.08 -2.50 19.22
C LEU A 295 63.89 -2.50 17.93
N GLU A 296 64.29 -1.33 17.45
CA GLU A 296 65.02 -1.17 16.18
C GLU A 296 66.44 -1.75 16.22
N VAL A 297 66.94 -2.04 17.42
CA VAL A 297 68.18 -2.77 17.63
C VAL A 297 68.14 -4.15 16.97
N LEU A 298 66.96 -4.77 16.88
CA LEU A 298 66.80 -6.10 16.28
C LEU A 298 66.73 -6.07 14.74
N SER A 299 66.77 -4.89 14.11
CA SER A 299 66.54 -4.76 12.67
C SER A 299 67.70 -5.29 11.80
N SER A 300 68.93 -5.35 12.31
CA SER A 300 70.08 -5.91 11.59
C SER A 300 71.10 -6.54 12.53
N ASP A 301 71.91 -7.47 12.02
CA ASP A 301 72.97 -8.09 12.83
C ASP A 301 74.06 -7.08 13.21
N GLU A 302 74.30 -6.09 12.35
CA GLU A 302 75.20 -4.96 12.62
C GLU A 302 74.74 -4.15 13.84
N LYS A 303 73.45 -3.80 13.91
CA LYS A 303 72.88 -3.08 15.07
C LYS A 303 72.97 -3.91 16.36
N ILE A 304 72.79 -5.23 16.29
CA ILE A 304 72.96 -6.13 17.44
C ILE A 304 74.43 -6.17 17.88
N ALA A 305 75.37 -6.28 16.94
CA ALA A 305 76.81 -6.29 17.23
C ALA A 305 77.25 -4.98 17.89
N SER A 306 76.82 -3.84 17.32
CA SER A 306 77.09 -2.51 17.85
C SER A 306 76.43 -2.30 19.23
N THR A 307 75.24 -2.88 19.47
CA THR A 307 74.61 -2.89 20.81
C THR A 307 75.40 -3.73 21.80
N ASN A 308 75.92 -4.89 21.39
CA ASN A 308 76.75 -5.72 22.27
C ASN A 308 78.06 -5.00 22.65
N ALA A 309 78.70 -4.32 21.70
CA ALA A 309 79.87 -3.50 21.98
C ALA A 309 79.53 -2.32 22.92
N LEU A 310 78.36 -1.70 22.73
CA LEU A 310 77.83 -0.64 23.59
C LEU A 310 77.61 -1.13 25.03
N LEU A 311 77.02 -2.32 25.19
CA LEU A 311 76.80 -2.96 26.50
C LEU A 311 78.12 -3.25 27.22
N GLN A 312 79.14 -3.78 26.51
CA GLN A 312 80.46 -4.00 27.11
C GLN A 312 81.12 -2.71 27.57
N LYS A 313 80.99 -1.64 26.78
CA LYS A 313 81.51 -0.32 27.13
C LYS A 313 80.79 0.28 28.33
N MET A 314 79.47 0.15 28.38
CA MET A 314 78.66 0.55 29.53
C MET A 314 79.07 -0.19 30.81
N ILE A 315 79.33 -1.50 30.74
CA ILE A 315 79.83 -2.30 31.87
C ILE A 315 81.16 -1.74 32.39
N LYS A 316 82.14 -1.49 31.50
CA LYS A 316 83.44 -0.90 31.88
C LYS A 316 83.31 0.47 32.55
N LEU A 317 82.39 1.31 32.07
CA LEU A 317 82.14 2.64 32.63
C LEU A 317 81.44 2.59 34.00
N LEU A 318 80.58 1.60 34.23
CA LEU A 318 79.96 1.35 35.54
C LEU A 318 80.98 0.81 36.55
N GLU A 319 81.86 -0.10 36.13
CA GLU A 319 82.96 -0.65 36.95
C GLU A 319 83.98 0.43 37.33
N GLY A 320 84.40 1.25 36.37
CA GLY A 320 85.35 2.35 36.59
C GLY A 320 84.76 3.58 37.29
N GLY A 321 83.50 3.54 37.74
CA GLY A 321 82.86 4.63 38.48
C GLY A 321 82.53 5.89 37.66
N LYS A 322 82.75 5.87 36.35
CA LYS A 322 82.48 7.02 35.46
C LYS A 322 80.98 7.28 35.28
N ILE A 323 80.16 6.23 35.31
CA ILE A 323 78.69 6.38 35.37
C ILE A 323 78.29 6.36 36.86
N SER A 324 78.05 7.56 37.41
CA SER A 324 77.63 7.71 38.82
C SER A 324 76.27 7.05 39.05
N MET A 325 76.22 5.99 39.86
CA MET A 325 75.02 5.24 40.23
C MET A 325 75.18 4.62 41.62
N ASP A 326 74.05 4.47 42.33
CA ASP A 326 73.97 3.70 43.57
C ASP A 326 74.48 2.26 43.37
N ASP A 327 75.17 1.70 44.34
CA ASP A 327 75.84 0.40 44.22
C ASP A 327 74.88 -0.76 43.97
N ARG A 328 73.68 -0.73 44.56
CA ARG A 328 72.65 -1.76 44.34
C ARG A 328 72.11 -1.67 42.92
N GLU A 329 71.84 -0.45 42.44
CA GLU A 329 71.37 -0.24 41.07
C GLU A 329 72.44 -0.58 40.04
N ARG A 330 73.70 -0.19 40.30
CA ARG A 330 74.87 -0.47 39.46
C ARG A 330 75.04 -1.98 39.25
N LYS A 331 75.06 -2.75 40.34
CA LYS A 331 75.12 -4.22 40.29
C LYS A 331 73.96 -4.82 39.49
N LYS A 332 72.73 -4.32 39.68
CA LYS A 332 71.54 -4.78 38.95
C LYS A 332 71.63 -4.51 37.44
N ARG A 333 72.04 -3.30 37.02
CA ARG A 333 72.17 -2.96 35.59
C ARG A 333 73.32 -3.70 34.92
N MET A 334 74.46 -3.86 35.61
CA MET A 334 75.56 -4.67 35.11
C MET A 334 75.16 -6.14 34.93
N LYS A 335 74.38 -6.71 35.86
CA LYS A 335 73.85 -8.07 35.72
C LYS A 335 72.97 -8.20 34.47
N LEU A 336 72.02 -7.28 34.28
CA LEU A 336 71.16 -7.25 33.10
C LEU A 336 71.97 -7.11 31.78
N ALA A 337 72.99 -6.26 31.77
CA ALA A 337 73.86 -6.09 30.61
C ALA A 337 74.69 -7.35 30.29
N ARG A 338 75.22 -8.02 31.32
CA ARG A 338 75.95 -9.28 31.17
C ARG A 338 75.03 -10.41 30.70
N GLU A 339 73.82 -10.52 31.25
CA GLU A 339 72.79 -11.48 30.81
C GLU A 339 72.44 -11.30 29.33
N LEU A 340 72.31 -10.05 28.84
CA LEU A 340 72.05 -9.78 27.43
C LEU A 340 73.20 -10.23 26.50
N LEU A 341 74.45 -10.09 26.97
CA LEU A 341 75.66 -10.44 26.25
C LEU A 341 75.96 -11.94 26.25
N GLU A 342 75.99 -12.58 27.42
CA GLU A 342 76.38 -13.99 27.58
C GLU A 342 75.37 -14.95 26.96
N GLU A 343 74.07 -14.63 27.03
CA GLU A 343 73.02 -15.50 26.48
C GLU A 343 72.75 -15.27 24.99
N LYS A 344 73.44 -14.31 24.34
CA LYS A 344 73.12 -13.81 22.98
C LYS A 344 71.63 -13.48 22.83
N LYS A 345 71.04 -12.90 23.87
CA LYS A 345 69.58 -12.80 24.04
C LYS A 345 68.93 -11.96 22.94
N LEU A 346 69.58 -10.88 22.51
CA LEU A 346 69.09 -10.04 21.40
C LEU A 346 69.04 -10.80 20.07
N LEU A 347 70.06 -11.60 19.77
CA LEU A 347 70.10 -12.43 18.57
C LEU A 347 68.98 -13.48 18.58
N LYS A 348 68.79 -14.17 19.70
CA LYS A 348 67.69 -15.14 19.89
C LYS A 348 66.30 -14.52 19.72
N LEU A 349 66.10 -13.29 20.20
CA LEU A 349 64.84 -12.55 20.04
C LEU A 349 64.60 -12.16 18.57
N LYS A 350 65.65 -11.73 17.85
CA LYS A 350 65.59 -11.47 16.40
C LYS A 350 65.24 -12.74 15.61
N GLU A 351 65.96 -13.82 15.84
CA GLU A 351 65.73 -15.11 15.18
C GLU A 351 64.29 -15.60 15.43
N ARG A 352 63.81 -15.51 16.68
CA ARG A 352 62.43 -15.87 17.02
C ARG A 352 61.40 -14.99 16.31
N LEU A 353 61.61 -13.68 16.23
CA LEU A 353 60.71 -12.80 15.48
C LEU A 353 60.69 -13.14 13.99
N ALA A 354 61.86 -13.43 13.40
CA ALA A 354 61.95 -13.82 12.00
C ALA A 354 61.18 -15.12 11.71
N HIS A 355 61.32 -16.14 12.57
CA HIS A 355 60.57 -17.39 12.46
C HIS A 355 59.06 -17.16 12.58
N LEU A 356 58.61 -16.43 13.62
CA LEU A 356 57.19 -16.12 13.79
C LEU A 356 56.60 -15.33 12.61
N HIS A 357 57.36 -14.39 12.04
CA HIS A 357 56.92 -13.67 10.85
C HIS A 357 56.83 -14.58 9.61
N ALA A 358 57.78 -15.50 9.42
CA ALA A 358 57.73 -16.48 8.34
C ALA A 358 56.53 -17.42 8.49
N ASP A 359 56.30 -17.94 9.69
CA ASP A 359 55.17 -18.81 10.00
C ASP A 359 53.83 -18.10 9.78
N MET A 360 53.72 -16.83 10.20
CA MET A 360 52.54 -15.99 9.95
C MET A 360 52.24 -15.84 8.45
N GLU A 361 53.27 -15.60 7.62
CA GLU A 361 53.09 -15.46 6.17
C GLU A 361 52.69 -16.78 5.51
N ILE A 362 53.23 -17.92 5.96
CA ILE A 362 52.83 -19.24 5.48
C ILE A 362 51.34 -19.48 5.78
N GLN A 363 50.91 -19.19 7.01
CA GLN A 363 49.51 -19.36 7.42
C GLN A 363 48.59 -18.40 6.65
N LYS A 364 48.95 -17.12 6.49
CA LYS A 364 48.14 -16.16 5.71
C LYS A 364 47.91 -16.60 4.27
N ARG A 365 48.98 -17.01 3.56
CA ARG A 365 48.87 -17.49 2.18
C ARG A 365 47.98 -18.72 2.07
N ALA A 366 48.09 -19.66 3.01
CA ALA A 366 47.21 -20.83 3.04
C ALA A 366 45.73 -20.46 3.19
N ARG A 367 45.41 -19.41 3.96
CA ARG A 367 44.03 -18.92 4.14
C ARG A 367 43.51 -18.09 2.96
N GLU A 368 44.38 -17.34 2.28
CA GLU A 368 44.01 -16.55 1.10
C GLU A 368 43.69 -17.42 -0.12
N GLN A 369 44.31 -18.60 -0.21
CA GLN A 369 44.12 -19.52 -1.34
C GLN A 369 42.80 -20.30 -1.29
N THR A 370 42.07 -20.25 -0.17
CA THR A 370 40.82 -21.01 -0.01
C THR A 370 39.58 -20.13 -0.17
N SER A 371 38.61 -20.64 -0.92
CA SER A 371 37.30 -19.99 -1.13
C SER A 371 36.27 -20.32 -0.04
N LEU A 372 36.62 -21.17 0.93
CA LEU A 372 35.64 -21.73 1.88
C LEU A 372 35.02 -20.67 2.80
N LEU A 373 35.77 -19.63 3.20
CA LEU A 373 35.23 -18.52 3.98
C LEU A 373 34.20 -17.71 3.18
N LYS A 374 34.46 -17.52 1.89
CA LYS A 374 33.53 -16.84 0.98
C LYS A 374 32.26 -17.66 0.79
N GLN A 375 32.40 -18.97 0.56
CA GLN A 375 31.26 -19.88 0.45
C GLN A 375 30.40 -19.89 1.73
N LYS A 376 31.04 -19.88 2.91
CA LYS A 376 30.31 -19.76 4.18
C LYS A 376 29.50 -18.45 4.24
N ALA A 377 30.12 -17.32 3.92
CA ALA A 377 29.44 -16.03 3.95
C ALA A 377 28.28 -15.95 2.94
N GLU A 378 28.46 -16.49 1.73
CA GLU A 378 27.42 -16.57 0.70
C GLU A 378 26.21 -17.43 1.16
N LEU A 379 26.47 -18.54 1.86
CA LEU A 379 25.42 -19.37 2.47
C LEU A 379 24.71 -18.65 3.63
N GLU A 380 25.45 -17.96 4.51
CA GLU A 380 24.85 -17.18 5.61
C GLU A 380 23.93 -16.08 5.08
N GLU A 381 24.37 -15.35 4.07
CA GLU A 381 23.58 -14.28 3.43
C GLU A 381 22.31 -14.85 2.77
N SER A 382 22.43 -15.98 2.07
CA SER A 382 21.30 -16.63 1.40
C SER A 382 20.26 -17.15 2.39
N ILE A 383 20.69 -17.79 3.48
CA ILE A 383 19.81 -18.24 4.58
C ILE A 383 19.08 -17.06 5.21
N GLU A 384 19.79 -15.96 5.50
CA GLU A 384 19.17 -14.79 6.11
C GLU A 384 18.15 -14.13 5.18
N LYS A 385 18.46 -14.03 3.89
CA LYS A 385 17.53 -13.55 2.86
C LYS A 385 16.26 -14.41 2.83
N TYR A 386 16.40 -15.74 2.76
CA TYR A 386 15.22 -16.62 2.73
C TYR A 386 14.40 -16.57 4.01
N ARG A 387 15.03 -16.38 5.18
CA ARG A 387 14.31 -16.17 6.45
C ARG A 387 13.49 -14.88 6.44
N SER A 388 14.05 -13.80 5.89
CA SER A 388 13.35 -12.53 5.72
C SER A 388 12.15 -12.67 4.77
N ASP A 389 12.36 -13.33 3.62
CA ASP A 389 11.30 -13.59 2.63
C ASP A 389 10.18 -14.48 3.22
N LEU A 390 10.55 -15.51 4.00
CA LEU A 390 9.62 -16.40 4.69
C LEU A 390 8.78 -15.64 5.71
N LYS A 391 9.41 -14.77 6.52
CA LYS A 391 8.69 -13.93 7.50
C LYS A 391 7.69 -13.01 6.80
N ARG A 392 8.09 -12.39 5.69
CA ARG A 392 7.20 -11.52 4.89
C ARG A 392 6.03 -12.32 4.31
N ALA A 393 6.29 -13.47 3.71
CA ALA A 393 5.25 -14.32 3.13
C ALA A 393 4.20 -14.75 4.18
N ARG A 394 4.64 -15.18 5.36
CA ARG A 394 3.74 -15.53 6.48
C ARG A 394 2.89 -14.36 6.95
N ALA A 395 3.48 -13.16 7.08
CA ALA A 395 2.73 -11.97 7.47
C ALA A 395 1.66 -11.60 6.42
N THR A 396 1.98 -11.70 5.12
CA THR A 396 1.02 -11.45 4.05
C THR A 396 -0.11 -12.50 4.04
N ILE A 397 0.18 -13.78 4.28
CA ILE A 397 -0.85 -14.82 4.39
C ILE A 397 -1.82 -14.51 5.53
N GLU A 398 -1.30 -14.15 6.71
CA GLU A 398 -2.15 -13.79 7.86
C GLU A 398 -3.07 -12.62 7.53
N GLU A 399 -2.56 -11.59 6.86
CA GLU A 399 -3.35 -10.42 6.49
C GLU A 399 -4.43 -10.76 5.47
N LEU A 400 -4.09 -11.54 4.42
CA LEU A 400 -5.07 -12.02 3.45
C LEU A 400 -6.18 -12.85 4.10
N HIS A 401 -5.85 -13.69 5.09
CA HIS A 401 -6.85 -14.45 5.84
C HIS A 401 -7.74 -13.53 6.69
N ARG A 402 -7.19 -12.50 7.34
CA ARG A 402 -7.98 -11.51 8.09
C ARG A 402 -8.92 -10.72 7.17
N GLU A 403 -8.42 -10.22 6.04
CA GLU A 403 -9.22 -9.49 5.06
C GLU A 403 -10.33 -10.37 4.47
N SER A 404 -10.03 -11.64 4.15
CA SER A 404 -11.04 -12.59 3.67
C SER A 404 -12.14 -12.83 4.70
N GLN A 405 -11.80 -12.99 5.98
CA GLN A 405 -12.79 -13.18 7.03
C GLN A 405 -13.68 -11.94 7.23
N LEU A 406 -13.13 -10.73 7.05
CA LEU A 406 -13.91 -9.50 7.10
C LEU A 406 -14.86 -9.41 5.91
N ALA A 407 -14.37 -9.71 4.70
CA ALA A 407 -15.20 -9.73 3.49
C ALA A 407 -16.33 -10.78 3.56
N GLU A 408 -16.08 -11.95 4.19
CA GLU A 408 -17.12 -12.97 4.44
C GLU A 408 -18.24 -12.45 5.35
N LYS A 409 -17.93 -11.62 6.35
CA LYS A 409 -18.97 -10.98 7.19
C LYS A 409 -19.78 -9.97 6.40
N ASP A 410 -19.14 -9.24 5.49
CA ASP A 410 -19.82 -8.29 4.62
C ASP A 410 -20.74 -8.98 3.61
N ILE A 411 -20.39 -10.19 3.15
CA ILE A 411 -21.25 -11.05 2.35
C ILE A 411 -22.57 -11.33 3.07
N ASP A 412 -22.51 -11.79 4.32
CA ASP A 412 -23.73 -12.15 5.07
C ASP A 412 -24.63 -10.93 5.28
N LYS A 413 -24.02 -9.77 5.56
CA LYS A 413 -24.75 -8.51 5.71
C LYS A 413 -25.41 -8.09 4.40
N ASN A 414 -24.67 -8.14 3.30
CA ASN A 414 -25.16 -7.73 1.99
C ASN A 414 -26.24 -8.69 1.47
N LEU A 415 -26.15 -10.00 1.74
CA LEU A 415 -27.21 -10.97 1.46
C LEU A 415 -28.53 -10.60 2.14
N ARG A 416 -28.51 -10.30 3.45
CA ARG A 416 -29.73 -9.89 4.19
C ARG A 416 -30.31 -8.59 3.64
N GLU A 417 -29.47 -7.64 3.23
CA GLU A 417 -29.92 -6.41 2.58
C GLU A 417 -30.57 -6.70 1.23
N ILE A 418 -30.01 -7.60 0.42
CA ILE A 418 -30.61 -8.04 -0.85
C ILE A 418 -31.95 -8.70 -0.61
N GLU A 419 -32.06 -9.65 0.32
CA GLU A 419 -33.33 -10.32 0.65
C GLU A 419 -34.43 -9.34 1.03
N LYS A 420 -34.10 -8.36 1.88
CA LYS A 420 -35.03 -7.31 2.29
C LYS A 420 -35.51 -6.49 1.10
N LEU A 421 -34.59 -5.96 0.30
CA LEU A 421 -34.92 -5.13 -0.86
C LEU A 421 -35.67 -5.91 -1.94
N ALA A 422 -35.27 -7.16 -2.19
CA ALA A 422 -35.92 -8.04 -3.13
C ALA A 422 -37.36 -8.37 -2.68
N THR A 423 -37.56 -8.64 -1.39
CA THR A 423 -38.90 -8.87 -0.82
C THR A 423 -39.83 -7.68 -1.03
N GLU A 424 -39.33 -6.47 -0.80
CA GLU A 424 -40.10 -5.23 -1.00
C GLU A 424 -40.51 -5.01 -2.47
N VAL A 425 -39.64 -5.40 -3.41
CA VAL A 425 -39.83 -5.09 -4.84
C VAL A 425 -40.55 -6.21 -5.60
N ILE A 426 -40.34 -7.47 -5.23
CA ILE A 426 -40.99 -8.64 -5.83
C ILE A 426 -42.40 -8.83 -5.25
N GLY A 427 -42.63 -8.44 -4.00
CA GLY A 427 -43.92 -8.62 -3.32
C GLY A 427 -44.15 -10.03 -2.79
N ALA A 428 -43.09 -10.84 -2.70
CA ALA A 428 -43.04 -12.17 -2.10
C ALA A 428 -41.84 -12.22 -1.13
N ILE A 429 -41.88 -13.08 -0.11
CA ILE A 429 -40.73 -13.24 0.79
C ILE A 429 -39.62 -13.92 0.01
N VAL A 430 -38.50 -13.22 -0.21
CA VAL A 430 -37.34 -13.76 -0.90
C VAL A 430 -36.36 -14.30 0.12
N LYS A 431 -35.95 -15.56 -0.04
CA LYS A 431 -34.85 -16.18 0.69
C LYS A 431 -33.75 -16.56 -0.29
N LEU A 432 -32.54 -16.13 -0.01
CA LEU A 432 -31.39 -16.46 -0.85
C LEU A 432 -30.79 -17.78 -0.42
N THR A 433 -30.67 -18.71 -1.36
CA THR A 433 -29.93 -19.96 -1.17
C THR A 433 -28.46 -19.74 -1.51
N SER A 434 -27.57 -20.14 -0.59
CA SER A 434 -26.12 -20.09 -0.78
C SER A 434 -25.64 -20.92 -1.97
#